data_AF-A0A948FR86-F1
#
_entry.id   AF-A0A948FR86-F1
#
_cell.length_a   1.000
_cell.length_b   1.000
_cell.length_c   1.000
_cell.angle_alpha   90.00
_cell.angle_beta   90.00
_cell.angle_gamma   90.00
#
_symmetry.space_group_name_H-M   'P 1'
#
loop_
_entity.id
_entity.type
_entity.pdbx_description
1 polymer ?
#
loop_
_entity_poly.entity_id
_entity_poly.type
_entity_poly.pdbx_seq_one_letter_code
_entity_poly.pdbx_strand_id
1 'polypeptide(L)' 'MKPDALGGLVDRAADLVAHTPSDQRCLLGVVGAPGGGKSTLVEALLPALAARLGDVVAHVPMDGFHLAD' A
#
# COMPACT_ATOMS: atom_id res chain seq x y z
N MET A 1 8.02 -12.87 -5.24
CA MET A 1 7.73 -12.79 -3.79
C MET A 1 7.22 -14.15 -3.34
N LYS A 2 7.64 -14.69 -2.20
CA LYS A 2 7.00 -15.93 -1.71
C LYS A 2 5.53 -15.60 -1.34
N PRO A 3 4.56 -16.49 -1.60
CA PRO A 3 3.13 -16.21 -1.37
C PRO A 3 2.80 -15.86 0.08
N ASP A 4 3.54 -16.44 1.03
CA ASP A 4 3.44 -16.18 2.48
C ASP A 4 3.76 -14.72 2.85
N ALA A 5 4.72 -14.10 2.16
CA ALA A 5 5.17 -12.74 2.45
C ALA A 5 4.17 -11.66 2.00
N LEU A 6 3.41 -11.89 0.92
CA LEU A 6 2.40 -10.93 0.46
C LEU A 6 1.19 -10.93 1.40
N GLY A 7 0.71 -12.12 1.80
CA GLY A 7 -0.40 -12.26 2.74
C GLY A 7 -0.11 -11.55 4.07
N GLY A 8 1.09 -11.75 4.63
CA GLY A 8 1.48 -11.05 5.86
C GLY A 8 1.54 -9.52 5.74
N LEU A 9 1.81 -8.97 4.55
CA LEU A 9 1.74 -7.51 4.34
C LEU A 9 0.30 -7.02 4.23
N VAL A 10 -0.59 -7.81 3.62
CA VAL A 10 -2.03 -7.51 3.56
C VAL A 10 -2.62 -7.46 4.96
N ASP A 11 -2.30 -8.43 5.81
CA ASP A 11 -2.79 -8.47 7.19
C ASP A 11 -2.32 -7.24 7.98
N ARG A 12 -1.02 -6.90 7.87
CA ARG A 12 -0.48 -5.70 8.54
C ARG A 12 -1.12 -4.40 8.05
N ALA A 13 -1.40 -4.28 6.76
CA ALA A 13 -2.08 -3.11 6.21
C ALA A 13 -3.55 -3.05 6.67
N ALA A 14 -4.24 -4.18 6.75
CA ALA A 14 -5.60 -4.27 7.29
C ALA A 14 -5.64 -3.88 8.78
N ASP A 15 -4.65 -4.30 9.56
CA ASP A 15 -4.53 -3.92 10.97
C ASP A 15 -4.33 -2.40 11.12
N LEU A 16 -3.50 -1.77 10.28
CA LEU A 16 -3.34 -0.31 10.30
C LEU A 16 -4.67 0.41 10.06
N VAL A 17 -5.47 -0.07 9.11
CA VAL A 17 -6.80 0.49 8.84
C VAL A 17 -7.74 0.27 10.03
N ALA A 18 -7.76 -0.92 10.62
CA ALA A 18 -8.61 -1.25 11.76
C ALA A 18 -8.32 -0.40 13.02
N HIS A 19 -7.07 0.05 13.19
CA HIS A 19 -6.66 0.92 14.30
C HIS A 19 -6.75 2.41 13.97
N THR A 20 -7.16 2.77 12.74
CA THR A 20 -7.40 4.18 12.36
C THR A 20 -8.82 4.58 12.77
N PRO A 21 -9.01 5.72 13.45
CA PRO A 21 -10.35 6.25 13.75
C PRO A 21 -11.23 6.36 12.50
N SER A 22 -12.53 6.11 12.63
CA SER A 22 -13.46 6.06 11.49
C SER A 22 -13.62 7.38 10.74
N ASP A 23 -13.26 8.50 11.36
CA ASP A 23 -13.29 9.84 10.79
C ASP A 23 -11.95 10.24 10.12
N GLN A 24 -10.97 9.34 10.07
CA GLN A 24 -9.64 9.58 9.51
C GLN A 24 -9.29 8.61 8.38
N ARG A 25 -8.26 8.98 7.59
CA ARG A 25 -7.69 8.14 6.55
C ARG A 25 -6.36 7.57 7.02
N CYS A 26 -6.14 6.28 6.73
CA CYS A 26 -4.83 5.66 6.89
C CYS A 26 -3.95 5.95 5.67
N LEU A 27 -2.74 6.46 5.89
CA LEU A 27 -1.72 6.62 4.85
C LEU A 27 -0.61 5.58 5.05
N LEU A 28 -0.40 4.72 4.05
CA LEU A 28 0.67 3.73 4.03
C LEU A 28 1.73 4.12 3.01
N GLY A 29 2.91 4.54 3.47
CA GLY A 29 4.06 4.80 2.61
C GLY A 29 4.81 3.53 2.25
N VAL A 30 5.11 3.34 0.96
CA VAL A 30 5.98 2.26 0.47
C VAL A 30 7.30 2.85 0.00
N VAL A 31 8.37 2.59 0.74
CA VAL A 31 9.69 3.22 0.57
C VAL A 31 10.77 2.16 0.32
N GLY A 32 11.84 2.56 -0.36
CA GLY A 32 12.92 1.69 -0.79
C GLY A 32 13.75 2.33 -1.90
N ALA A 33 14.95 1.80 -2.14
CA ALA A 33 15.90 2.34 -3.12
C ALA A 33 15.28 2.48 -4.54
N PRO A 34 15.79 3.40 -5.39
CA PRO A 34 15.48 3.41 -6.82
C PRO A 34 15.71 2.01 -7.43
N GLY A 35 14.78 1.53 -8.27
CA GLY A 35 14.84 0.17 -8.82
C GLY A 35 14.53 -0.98 -7.83
N GLY A 36 14.26 -0.69 -6.54
CA GLY A 36 14.02 -1.70 -5.50
C GLY A 36 12.66 -2.44 -5.56
N GLY A 37 11.91 -2.34 -6.67
CA GLY A 37 10.66 -3.09 -6.87
C GLY A 37 9.44 -2.59 -6.09
N LYS A 38 9.45 -1.34 -5.58
CA LYS A 38 8.33 -0.74 -4.84
C LYS A 38 7.03 -0.74 -5.63
N SER A 39 7.06 -0.25 -6.88
CA SER A 39 5.88 -0.18 -7.73
C SER A 39 5.33 -1.58 -8.00
N THR A 40 6.20 -2.56 -8.28
CA THR A 40 5.82 -3.97 -8.42
C THR A 40 5.16 -4.54 -7.15
N LEU A 41 5.67 -4.19 -5.97
CA LEU A 41 5.05 -4.60 -4.70
C LEU A 41 3.66 -3.96 -4.53
N VAL A 42 3.52 -2.67 -4.82
CA VAL A 42 2.24 -1.96 -4.70
C VAL A 42 1.21 -2.52 -5.68
N GLU A 43 1.60 -2.77 -6.93
CA GLU A 43 0.74 -3.40 -7.94
C GLU A 43 0.24 -4.79 -7.50
N ALA A 44 1.07 -5.56 -6.80
CA ALA A 44 0.67 -6.85 -6.23
C ALA A 44 -0.24 -6.70 -4.98
N LEU A 45 -0.01 -5.67 -4.15
CA LEU A 45 -0.79 -5.42 -2.94
C LEU A 45 -2.19 -4.89 -3.23
N LEU A 46 -2.36 -4.00 -4.22
CA LEU A 46 -3.64 -3.35 -4.51
C LEU A 46 -4.82 -4.33 -4.67
N PRO A 47 -4.77 -5.35 -5.54
CA PRO A 47 -5.89 -6.28 -5.69
C PRO A 47 -6.13 -7.11 -4.43
N ALA A 48 -5.06 -7.47 -3.70
CA ALA A 48 -5.18 -8.24 -2.46
C ALA A 48 -5.81 -7.42 -1.32
N LEU A 49 -5.45 -6.13 -1.22
CA LEU A 49 -6.06 -5.20 -0.27
C LEU A 49 -7.51 -4.91 -0.62
N ALA A 50 -7.82 -4.69 -1.91
CA ALA A 50 -9.20 -4.53 -2.36
C ALA A 50 -10.07 -5.77 -2.02
N ALA A 51 -9.54 -6.98 -2.23
CA ALA A 51 -10.23 -8.20 -1.84
C ALA A 51 -10.44 -8.32 -0.32
N ARG A 52 -9.52 -7.78 0.50
CA ARG A 52 -9.56 -7.90 1.97
C ARG A 52 -10.37 -6.79 2.67
N LEU A 53 -10.38 -5.59 2.10
CA LEU A 53 -10.91 -4.36 2.71
C LEU A 53 -12.07 -3.74 1.91
N GLY A 54 -12.34 -4.21 0.68
CA GLY A 54 -13.28 -3.59 -0.25
C GLY A 54 -12.67 -2.41 -1.02
N ASP A 55 -13.52 -1.65 -1.72
CA ASP A 55 -13.13 -0.53 -2.60
C ASP A 55 -12.71 0.76 -1.85
N VAL A 56 -12.04 0.61 -0.70
CA VAL A 56 -11.60 1.71 0.18
C VAL A 56 -10.12 2.07 0.03
N VAL A 57 -9.42 1.45 -0.94
CA VAL A 57 -7.98 1.60 -1.14
C VAL A 57 -7.70 2.48 -2.36
N ALA A 58 -6.87 3.51 -2.19
CA ALA A 58 -6.42 4.38 -3.27
C ALA A 58 -4.89 4.35 -3.38
N HIS A 59 -4.37 4.28 -4.61
CA HIS A 59 -2.94 4.36 -4.89
C HIS A 59 -2.56 5.78 -5.32
N VAL A 60 -1.58 6.38 -4.64
CA VAL A 60 -1.03 7.70 -4.98
C VAL A 60 0.47 7.53 -5.31
N PRO A 61 0.86 7.38 -6.58
CA PRO A 61 2.27 7.25 -6.97
C PRO A 61 3.01 8.58 -6.82
N MET A 62 4.26 8.54 -6.35
CA MET A 62 5.08 9.76 -6.14
C MET A 62 5.87 10.21 -7.36
N ASP A 63 6.11 9.34 -8.37
CA ASP A 63 6.96 9.65 -9.53
C ASP A 63 6.36 10.76 -10.45
N GLY A 64 5.10 11.16 -10.21
CA GLY A 64 4.46 12.31 -10.86
C GLY A 64 4.60 13.65 -10.11
N PHE A 65 5.16 13.65 -8.89
CA PHE A 65 5.31 14.82 -8.03
C PHE A 65 6.79 15.13 -7.82
N HIS A 66 7.47 15.46 -8.91
CA HIS A 66 8.79 16.08 -8.79
C HIS A 66 8.58 17.52 -8.31
N LEU A 67 9.24 17.91 -7.21
CA LEU A 67 9.37 19.31 -6.85
C LEU A 67 10.10 19.99 -8.02
N ALA A 68 9.34 20.71 -8.84
CA ALA A 68 9.91 21.65 -9.77
C ALA A 68 10.45 22.80 -8.92
N ASP A 69 11.75 23.07 -9.04
CA ASP A 69 12.34 24.31 -8.54
C ASP A 69 11.63 25.53 -9.16
#